data_AF-A0A6L7JJU4-F1
#
_entry.id   AF-A0A6L7JJU4-F1
#
_cell.length_a   1.000
_cell.length_b   1.000
_cell.length_c   1.000
_cell.angle_alpha   90.00
_cell.angle_beta   90.00
_cell.angle_gamma   90.00
#
_symmetry.space_group_name_H-M   'P 1'
#
loop_
_entity.id
_entity.type
_entity.pdbx_description
1 polymer ?
#
loop_
_entity_poly.entity_id
_entity_poly.type
_entity_poly.pdbx_seq_one_letter_code
_entity_poly.pdbx_strand_id
1 'polypeptide(L)'
;MCGSATEWGLPVASCQISHPGHATCLIELDGRVLLTDPLLADRIFSIRRICPTVDPACLPNIDLVLISHLHHDHCHPESMRALNGNPTYLVPHGGGEF
;
A
#
# COMPACT_ATOMS: atom_id res chain seq x y z
N MET A 1 -12.78 19.74 -8.55
CA MET A 1 -12.73 18.98 -9.82
C MET A 1 -11.28 18.54 -9.99
N CYS A 2 -11.02 17.24 -10.04
CA CYS A 2 -9.66 16.72 -10.24
C CYS A 2 -9.43 16.63 -11.75
N GLY A 3 -8.48 17.41 -12.27
CA GLY A 3 -8.06 17.29 -13.66
C GLY A 3 -7.36 15.96 -13.90
N SER A 4 -7.57 15.38 -15.09
CA SER A 4 -6.83 14.23 -15.60
C SER A 4 -5.32 14.51 -15.63
N ALA A 5 -4.48 13.47 -15.55
CA ALA A 5 -3.02 13.61 -15.59
C ALA A 5 -2.53 14.48 -16.77
N THR A 6 -3.23 14.40 -17.91
CA THR A 6 -2.99 15.20 -19.12
C THR A 6 -3.22 16.70 -18.92
N GLU A 7 -4.21 17.10 -18.11
CA GLU A 7 -4.47 18.51 -17.78
C GLU A 7 -3.35 19.13 -16.93
N TRP A 8 -2.59 18.29 -16.21
CA TRP A 8 -1.41 18.69 -15.44
C TRP A 8 -0.11 18.59 -16.26
N GLY A 9 -0.18 18.27 -17.55
CA GLY A 9 0.99 18.09 -18.41
C GLY A 9 1.85 16.88 -18.05
N LEU A 10 1.32 15.93 -17.27
CA LEU A 10 2.04 14.72 -16.91
C LEU A 10 2.04 13.74 -18.10
N PRO A 11 3.14 12.98 -18.30
CA PRO A 11 3.15 11.92 -19.31
C PRO A 11 2.07 10.88 -19.00
N VAL A 12 1.52 10.26 -20.05
CA VAL A 12 0.61 9.13 -19.88
C VAL A 12 1.43 7.94 -19.38
N ALA A 13 1.36 7.70 -18.07
CA ALA A 13 1.96 6.55 -17.44
C ALA A 13 1.08 5.31 -17.63
N SER A 14 1.72 4.16 -17.80
CA SER A 14 1.04 2.88 -17.60
C SER A 14 0.73 2.74 -16.11
N CYS A 15 -0.55 2.65 -15.77
CA CYS A 15 -1.00 2.58 -14.38
C CYS A 15 -2.09 1.53 -14.23
N GLN A 16 -1.91 0.61 -13.29
CA GLN A 16 -2.93 -0.33 -12.83
C GLN A 16 -3.04 -0.22 -11.31
N ILE A 17 -4.27 -0.26 -10.80
CA ILE A 17 -4.54 -0.17 -9.37
C ILE A 17 -5.44 -1.34 -8.97
N SER A 18 -4.97 -2.13 -8.01
CA SER A 18 -5.75 -3.16 -7.33
C SER A 18 -6.03 -2.75 -5.90
N HIS A 19 -7.23 -3.05 -5.38
CA HIS A 19 -7.66 -2.65 -4.05
C HIS A 19 -7.96 -3.88 -3.14
N PRO A 20 -6.91 -4.48 -2.53
CA PRO A 20 -7.05 -5.56 -1.54
C PRO A 20 -8.03 -5.31 -0.40
N GLY A 21 -8.24 -4.05 0.00
CA GLY A 21 -9.21 -3.65 1.01
C GLY A 21 -8.67 -2.66 2.03
N HIS A 22 -9.58 -2.06 2.81
CA HIS A 22 -9.29 -0.94 3.71
C HIS A 22 -8.64 0.24 2.96
N ALA A 23 -7.43 0.64 3.35
CA ALA A 23 -6.62 1.65 2.69
C ALA A 23 -5.46 1.03 1.89
N THR A 24 -5.44 -0.30 1.74
CA THR A 24 -4.41 -0.99 0.97
C THR A 24 -4.72 -0.96 -0.52
N CYS A 25 -3.89 -0.23 -1.27
CA CYS A 25 -3.89 -0.16 -2.72
C CYS A 25 -2.55 -0.66 -3.26
N LEU A 26 -2.59 -1.68 -4.13
CA LEU A 26 -1.43 -2.10 -4.94
C LEU A 26 -1.45 -1.29 -6.24
N ILE A 27 -0.40 -0.53 -6.49
CA ILE A 27 -0.30 0.39 -7.63
C ILE A 27 0.90 -0.02 -8.47
N GLU A 28 0.64 -0.46 -9.69
CA GLU A 28 1.68 -0.68 -10.70
C GLU A 28 1.76 0.58 -11.56
N LEU A 29 2.91 1.26 -11.52
CA LEU A 29 3.14 2.52 -12.21
C LEU A 29 4.47 2.47 -12.95
N ASP A 30 4.42 2.46 -14.28
CA ASP A 30 5.61 2.44 -15.16
C ASP A 30 6.65 1.37 -14.76
N GLY A 31 6.17 0.16 -14.47
CA GLY A 31 7.01 -0.98 -14.09
C GLY A 31 7.51 -0.97 -12.64
N ARG A 32 7.04 -0.02 -11.81
CA ARG A 32 7.24 -0.01 -10.36
C ARG A 32 5.99 -0.47 -9.65
N VAL A 33 6.17 -1.15 -8.52
CA VAL A 33 5.08 -1.63 -7.68
C VAL A 33 5.10 -0.89 -6.35
N LEU A 34 4.01 -0.18 -6.07
CA LEU A 34 3.80 0.56 -4.84
C LEU A 34 2.66 -0.07 -4.04
N LEU A 35 2.72 0.04 -2.72
CA LEU A 35 1.66 -0.39 -1.82
C LEU A 35 1.34 0.71 -0.81
N THR A 36 0.07 1.06 -0.64
CA THR A 36 -0.35 2.00 0.42
C THR A 36 -0.80 1.22 1.66
N ASP A 37 -0.56 1.76 2.85
CA ASP A 37 -1.14 1.34 4.13
C ASP A 37 -1.39 -0.18 4.24
N PRO A 38 -0.33 -1.00 4.21
CA PRO A 38 -0.46 -2.44 4.04
C PRO A 38 -1.13 -3.06 5.26
N LEU A 39 -2.35 -3.55 5.04
CA LEU A 39 -3.10 -4.32 6.01
C LEU A 39 -3.47 -5.66 5.38
N LEU A 40 -2.75 -6.72 5.73
CA LEU A 40 -2.96 -8.09 5.24
C LEU A 40 -3.63 -8.99 6.28
N ALA A 41 -3.74 -8.52 7.53
CA ALA A 41 -4.38 -9.24 8.61
C ALA A 41 -5.88 -9.48 8.34
N ASP A 42 -6.38 -10.61 8.85
CA ASP A 42 -7.80 -10.95 8.89
C ASP A 42 -8.53 -10.21 10.03
N ARG A 43 -7.78 -9.70 11.01
CA ARG A 43 -8.30 -9.05 12.21
C ARG A 43 -7.35 -7.97 12.74
N ILE A 44 -7.90 -6.86 13.22
CA ILE A 44 -7.20 -5.91 14.09
C ILE A 44 -8.04 -5.72 15.35
N PHE A 45 -7.48 -6.09 16.50
CA PHE A 45 -8.20 -6.07 17.78
C PHE A 45 -9.56 -6.79 17.67
N SER A 46 -10.66 -6.07 17.89
CA SER A 46 -12.02 -6.60 17.78
C SER A 46 -12.60 -6.53 16.37
N ILE A 47 -11.98 -5.77 15.45
CA ILE A 47 -12.45 -5.54 14.08
C ILE A 47 -11.99 -6.69 13.19
N ARG A 48 -12.92 -7.27 12.41
CA ARG A 48 -12.65 -8.36 11.48
C ARG A 48 -12.77 -7.88 10.05
N ARG A 49 -11.88 -8.35 9.18
CA ARG A 49 -11.98 -8.21 7.74
C ARG A 49 -13.19 -9.01 7.24
N ILE A 50 -13.93 -8.43 6.29
CA ILE A 50 -15.10 -9.06 5.65
C ILE A 50 -14.84 -9.47 4.20
N CYS A 51 -13.79 -8.95 3.57
CA CYS A 51 -13.33 -9.39 2.26
C CYS A 51 -12.32 -10.56 2.39
N PRO A 52 -12.06 -11.32 1.31
CA PRO A 52 -10.98 -12.30 1.30
C PRO A 52 -9.66 -11.68 1.74
N THR A 53 -8.87 -12.44 2.50
CA THR A 53 -7.49 -12.06 2.80
C THR A 53 -6.63 -12.21 1.55
N VAL A 54 -5.62 -11.36 1.43
CA VAL A 54 -4.58 -11.51 0.41
C VAL A 54 -3.44 -12.29 1.05
N ASP A 55 -3.08 -13.42 0.43
CA ASP A 55 -1.86 -14.13 0.79
C ASP A 55 -0.65 -13.23 0.43
N PRO A 56 0.18 -12.82 1.40
CA PRO A 56 1.37 -12.02 1.12
C PRO A 56 2.30 -12.69 0.08
N ALA A 57 2.33 -14.02 0.01
CA ALA A 57 3.14 -14.75 -0.97
C ALA A 57 2.68 -14.55 -2.42
N CYS A 58 1.41 -14.16 -2.64
CA CYS A 58 0.89 -13.83 -3.96
C CYS A 58 1.17 -12.39 -4.40
N LEU A 59 1.69 -11.54 -3.50
CA LEU A 59 2.05 -10.16 -3.86
C LEU A 59 3.35 -10.15 -4.69
N PRO A 60 3.45 -9.28 -5.71
CA PRO A 60 4.73 -9.02 -6.38
C PRO A 60 5.76 -8.42 -5.41
N ASN A 61 7.02 -8.34 -5.84
CA ASN A 61 8.04 -7.57 -5.11
C ASN A 61 7.61 -6.10 -5.05
N ILE A 62 7.59 -5.53 -3.85
CA ILE A 62 7.19 -4.14 -3.63
C ILE A 62 8.42 -3.24 -3.68
N ASP A 63 8.39 -2.20 -4.51
CA ASP A 63 9.44 -1.19 -4.59
C ASP A 63 9.28 -0.10 -3.52
N LEU A 64 8.03 0.30 -3.24
CA LEU A 64 7.72 1.40 -2.32
C LEU A 64 6.47 1.14 -1.50
N VAL A 65 6.52 1.46 -0.21
CA VAL A 65 5.36 1.46 0.68
C VAL A 65 5.10 2.90 1.14
N LEU A 66 3.86 3.37 0.98
CA LEU A 66 3.42 4.66 1.48
C LEU A 66 2.52 4.45 2.72
N ILE A 67 2.97 4.97 3.85
CA ILE A 67 2.20 5.00 5.10
C ILE A 67 1.60 6.39 5.28
N SER A 68 0.28 6.47 5.35
CA SER A 68 -0.44 7.73 5.52
C SER A 68 -0.32 8.27 6.95
N HIS A 69 -0.44 7.41 7.95
CA HIS A 69 -0.32 7.74 9.38
C HIS A 69 -0.09 6.48 10.25
N LEU A 70 0.22 6.68 11.53
CA LEU A 70 0.71 5.63 12.45
C LEU A 70 -0.38 4.95 13.30
N HIS A 71 -1.59 4.80 12.78
CA HIS A 71 -2.61 3.96 13.43
C HIS A 71 -2.48 2.50 12.99
N HIS A 72 -2.86 1.55 13.84
CA HIS A 72 -2.68 0.11 13.60
C HIS A 72 -3.37 -0.41 12.33
N ASP A 73 -4.43 0.24 11.87
CA ASP A 73 -5.15 -0.09 10.65
C ASP A 73 -4.50 0.44 9.38
N HIS A 74 -3.50 1.32 9.49
CA HIS A 74 -2.72 1.85 8.36
C HIS A 74 -1.23 1.46 8.43
N CYS A 75 -0.66 1.41 9.63
CA CYS A 75 0.70 1.03 9.92
C CYS A 75 0.71 -0.28 10.73
N HIS A 76 0.62 -1.40 10.03
CA HIS A 76 0.56 -2.73 10.64
C HIS A 76 1.92 -3.46 10.51
N PRO A 77 2.73 -3.58 11.58
CA PRO A 77 4.09 -4.12 11.50
C PRO A 77 4.19 -5.52 10.89
N GLU A 78 3.25 -6.40 11.21
CA GLU A 78 3.26 -7.78 10.71
C GLU A 78 2.94 -7.85 9.22
N SER A 79 2.02 -6.99 8.73
CA SER A 79 1.76 -6.88 7.30
C SER A 79 3.01 -6.39 6.57
N MET A 80 3.69 -5.37 7.11
CA MET A 80 4.90 -4.80 6.51
C MET A 80 6.04 -5.81 6.44
N ARG A 81 6.24 -6.63 7.48
CA ARG A 81 7.26 -7.69 7.50
C ARG A 81 6.95 -8.85 6.56
N ALA A 82 5.70 -9.06 6.20
CA ALA A 82 5.27 -10.12 5.30
C ALA A 82 5.39 -9.76 3.81
N LEU A 83 5.78 -8.52 3.47
CA LEU A 83 5.90 -8.08 2.08
C LEU A 83 7.13 -8.68 1.39
N ASN A 84 6.97 -8.97 0.10
CA ASN A 84 8.07 -9.42 -0.76
C ASN A 84 8.93 -8.22 -1.22
N GLY A 85 10.22 -8.46 -1.43
CA GLY A 85 11.18 -7.47 -1.93
C GLY A 85 11.93 -6.72 -0.82
N ASN A 86 12.41 -5.52 -1.13
CA ASN A 86 13.09 -4.62 -0.19
C ASN A 86 12.54 -3.20 -0.38
N PRO A 87 11.29 -2.96 0.02
CA PRO A 87 10.61 -1.71 -0.29
C PRO A 87 11.24 -0.52 0.44
N THR A 88 11.23 0.63 -0.21
CA THR A 88 11.45 1.91 0.47
C THR A 88 10.16 2.33 1.17
N TYR A 89 10.23 2.66 2.46
CA TYR A 89 9.08 3.13 3.22
C TYR A 89 9.05 4.66 3.24
N LEU A 90 7.97 5.25 2.71
CA LEU A 90 7.63 6.64 2.90
C LEU A 90 6.64 6.74 4.06
N VAL A 91 7.07 7.39 5.14
CA VAL A 91 6.32 7.50 6.38
C VAL A 91 6.14 8.97 6.77
N PRO A 92 5.16 9.31 7.61
CA PRO A 92 5.06 10.64 8.19
C PRO A 92 6.33 10.98 8.99
N HIS A 93 6.61 12.27 9.12
CA HIS A 93 7.72 12.74 9.96
C HIS A 93 7.64 12.13 11.37
N GLY A 94 8.75 11.60 11.86
CA GLY A 94 8.84 10.90 13.15
C GLY A 94 8.50 9.40 13.11
N GLY A 95 7.99 8.87 12.00
CA GLY A 95 7.64 7.45 11.85
C GLY A 95 8.80 6.52 11.47
N GLY A 96 10.01 7.04 11.23
CA GLY A 96 11.15 6.24 10.78
C GLY A 96 11.77 5.32 11.84
N GLU A 97 11.43 5.53 13.11
CA GLU A 97 11.89 4.71 14.24
C GLU A 97 10.92 3.55 14.56
N PHE A 98 9.86 3.39 13.76
CA PHE A 98 8.78 2.41 13.97
C PHE A 98 9.09 1.01 13.44
#